data_AF-M7B3S1-F1
#
_entry.id   AF-M7B3S1-F1
#
_cell.length_a   1.000
_cell.length_b   1.000
_cell.length_c   1.000
_cell.angle_alpha   90.00
_cell.angle_beta   90.00
_cell.angle_gamma   90.00
#
_symmetry.space_group_name_H-M   'P 1'
#
loop_
_entity.id
_entity.type
_entity.pdbx_description
1 polymer ?
#
loop_
_entity_poly.entity_id
_entity_poly.type
_entity_poly.pdbx_seq_one_letter_code
_entity_poly.pdbx_strand_id
1 'polypeptide(L)'
;MYRSEDTAGSRSKYVDFSYAIHVAEVAYLRSTPRGSVDKPQVSAARKLVSASNFSGGRTELIQTNKLKHYPSIHGDFSNDFKQPCVVFTGHPSLRFGDVVHFMELWGKSSLNTVIFTEPDFSYLDALAPYQPLAMKCVYCPIDTRLNFIQVSKLLKEVQPLHVVCPEQYTQPPPTQSHRTDLMIDCQPPAMSYRRAEVLSLPFKRRYEKIEIMPELADSLVPLEIKPGISLATVSAVLHTKDNKHVLQPPPKPAQPPASKKRKRVSDDAPECKPLKPLLSGSIPMDQFVQTLEKHGFSDVKVEDTAKGHIVLLQEAETLIQIEEDSTHIICDNDETLRVKLRDLVLKFLQKF
;
A
#
# COMPACT_ATOMS: atom_id res chain seq x y z
N MET A 1 4.04 2.94 -29.37
CA MET A 1 2.57 3.15 -29.44
C MET A 1 1.98 2.85 -28.06
N TYR A 2 1.56 3.87 -27.33
CA TYR A 2 0.74 3.68 -26.13
C TYR A 2 -0.61 4.35 -26.41
N ARG A 3 -1.66 3.53 -26.46
CA ARG A 3 -3.04 3.97 -26.59
C ARG A 3 -3.54 4.18 -25.16
N SER A 4 -3.77 5.42 -24.77
CA SER A 4 -4.46 5.75 -23.53
C SER A 4 -5.95 5.57 -23.78
N GLU A 5 -6.48 4.39 -23.45
CA GLU A 5 -7.92 4.19 -23.32
C GLU A 5 -8.31 4.45 -21.86
N ASP A 6 -9.25 5.39 -21.68
CA ASP A 6 -9.99 5.57 -20.44
C ASP A 6 -10.57 4.23 -19.99
N THR A 7 -10.24 3.78 -18.78
CA THR A 7 -11.02 2.75 -18.10
C THR A 7 -10.86 2.81 -16.59
N ALA A 8 -12.00 3.00 -15.95
CA ALA A 8 -12.40 2.56 -14.61
C ALA A 8 -11.30 2.45 -13.55
N GLY A 9 -11.30 3.41 -12.62
CA GLY A 9 -10.48 3.39 -11.42
C GLY A 9 -10.59 2.06 -10.66
N SER A 10 -9.56 1.24 -10.77
CA SER A 10 -9.37 0.07 -9.92
C SER A 10 -8.97 0.55 -8.52
N ARG A 11 -9.98 0.85 -7.70
CA ARG A 11 -9.80 1.03 -6.25
C ARG A 11 -9.52 -0.34 -5.66
N SER A 12 -8.24 -0.66 -5.43
CA SER A 12 -7.88 -1.69 -4.47
C SER A 12 -8.36 -1.22 -3.10
N LYS A 13 -9.51 -1.74 -2.65
CA LYS A 13 -9.96 -1.58 -1.26
C LYS A 13 -9.11 -2.54 -0.43
N TYR A 14 -8.02 -2.03 0.13
CA TYR A 14 -7.34 -2.70 1.23
C TYR A 14 -8.24 -2.54 2.45
N VAL A 15 -8.94 -3.60 2.84
CA VAL A 15 -9.68 -3.63 4.10
C VAL A 15 -8.89 -4.49 5.06
N ASP A 16 -8.02 -3.81 5.81
CA ASP A 16 -7.31 -4.41 6.92
C ASP A 16 -8.28 -4.54 8.10
N PHE A 17 -8.75 -5.76 8.38
CA PHE A 17 -9.58 -6.06 9.54
C PHE A 17 -8.76 -6.42 10.78
N SER A 18 -7.42 -6.40 10.71
CA SER A 18 -6.55 -6.65 11.87
C SER A 18 -6.64 -5.55 12.94
N TYR A 19 -7.31 -4.43 12.63
CA TYR A 19 -7.50 -3.29 13.54
C TYR A 19 -8.98 -3.00 13.90
N ALA A 20 -9.92 -3.91 13.62
CA ALA A 20 -11.34 -3.65 13.88
C ALA A 20 -11.80 -3.91 15.34
N ILE A 21 -10.89 -4.21 16.26
CA ILE A 21 -11.26 -4.43 17.68
C ILE A 21 -10.21 -3.76 18.57
N HIS A 22 -10.26 -2.45 18.61
CA HIS A 22 -9.82 -1.73 19.79
C HIS A 22 -11.01 -0.94 20.32
N VAL A 23 -11.60 -1.53 21.37
CA VAL A 23 -12.31 -0.85 22.44
C VAL A 23 -13.57 -0.11 21.95
N ALA A 24 -14.74 -0.72 22.17
CA ALA A 24 -15.95 0.04 22.42
C ALA A 24 -15.83 0.79 23.76
N GLU A 25 -14.84 1.68 23.86
CA GLU A 25 -14.89 2.82 24.76
C GLU A 25 -15.68 3.86 23.99
N VAL A 26 -16.77 4.33 24.58
CA VAL A 26 -17.45 5.55 24.14
C VAL A 26 -16.47 6.70 24.33
N ALA A 27 -15.60 6.91 23.34
CA ALA A 27 -14.72 8.06 23.22
C ALA A 27 -15.46 9.16 22.44
N TYR A 28 -15.86 10.21 23.16
CA TYR A 28 -16.25 11.47 22.53
C TYR A 28 -14.99 12.16 22.01
N LEU A 29 -14.75 12.13 20.69
CA LEU A 29 -13.77 13.01 20.06
C LEU A 29 -14.43 14.37 19.78
N ARG A 30 -14.24 15.33 20.68
CA ARG A 30 -14.46 16.75 20.39
C ARG A 30 -13.18 17.29 19.75
N SER A 31 -13.27 17.73 18.50
CA SER A 31 -12.21 18.44 17.80
C SER A 31 -11.94 19.78 18.48
N THR A 32 -10.71 19.99 18.99
CA THR A 32 -10.15 21.34 19.19
C THR A 32 -8.77 21.42 18.54
N PRO A 33 -8.42 22.55 17.89
CA PRO A 33 -7.25 22.64 17.02
C PRO A 33 -5.93 22.80 17.78
N ARG A 34 -4.90 22.28 17.11
CA ARG A 34 -3.44 22.26 17.36
C ARG A 34 -2.88 23.26 18.37
N GLY A 35 -2.10 22.73 19.31
CA GLY A 35 -1.05 23.45 20.02
C GLY A 35 -0.44 22.62 21.14
N SER A 36 0.89 22.51 21.15
CA SER A 36 1.76 21.87 22.16
C SER A 36 1.93 20.35 22.14
N VAL A 37 3.20 19.97 22.27
CA VAL A 37 3.78 18.62 22.19
C VAL A 37 3.84 18.07 23.61
N ASP A 38 3.14 16.98 23.89
CA ASP A 38 3.41 16.14 25.06
C ASP A 38 3.21 14.65 24.74
N LYS A 39 4.10 13.82 25.29
CA LYS A 39 4.19 12.37 25.06
C LYS A 39 2.88 11.65 25.46
N PRO A 40 2.45 10.60 24.74
CA PRO A 40 1.27 9.85 25.13
C PRO A 40 1.58 8.97 26.36
N GLN A 41 1.13 9.40 27.54
CA GLN A 41 0.90 8.49 28.66
C GLN A 41 -0.42 7.74 28.39
N VAL A 42 -0.34 6.42 28.27
CA VAL A 42 -1.52 5.54 28.21
C VAL A 42 -2.14 5.50 29.61
N SER A 43 -3.08 6.42 29.87
CA SER A 43 -3.96 6.37 31.04
C SER A 43 -5.20 5.55 30.66
N ALA A 44 -5.19 4.25 30.98
CA ALA A 44 -6.40 3.44 30.96
C ALA A 44 -7.43 4.08 31.90
N ALA A 45 -8.54 4.59 31.35
CA ALA A 45 -9.54 5.32 32.13
C ALA A 45 -10.32 4.35 33.02
N ARG A 46 -9.84 4.17 34.26
CA ARG A 46 -10.53 3.48 35.35
C ARG A 46 -11.78 4.27 35.70
N LYS A 47 -12.97 3.72 35.45
CA LYS A 47 -14.23 4.40 35.75
C LYS A 47 -15.17 3.46 36.49
N LEU A 48 -15.64 3.94 37.63
CA LEU A 48 -16.63 3.29 38.47
C LEU A 48 -17.97 3.98 38.22
N VAL A 49 -18.99 3.20 37.86
CA VAL A 49 -20.33 3.75 37.57
C VAL A 49 -21.35 3.05 38.44
N SER A 50 -22.13 3.80 39.23
CA SER A 50 -23.21 3.29 40.07
C SER A 50 -24.57 3.74 39.51
N ALA A 51 -25.51 2.80 39.31
CA ALA A 51 -26.84 3.11 38.75
C ALA A 51 -28.02 2.58 39.59
N SER A 52 -29.14 3.32 39.62
CA SER A 52 -30.43 2.92 40.22
C SER A 52 -31.59 3.09 39.22
N ASN A 53 -32.29 1.98 38.89
CA ASN A 53 -33.48 1.85 38.02
C ASN A 53 -33.39 2.47 36.60
N PHE A 54 -33.45 1.60 35.57
CA PHE A 54 -33.29 1.97 34.16
C PHE A 54 -34.62 2.29 33.45
N SER A 55 -34.82 3.57 33.12
CA SER A 55 -35.65 4.03 32.00
C SER A 55 -35.18 5.45 31.61
N GLY A 56 -34.31 5.58 30.59
CA GLY A 56 -33.79 6.87 30.13
C GLY A 56 -32.40 6.77 29.48
N GLY A 57 -32.04 7.75 28.65
CA GLY A 57 -30.72 7.84 28.02
C GLY A 57 -29.60 8.20 29.03
N ARG A 58 -28.32 7.94 28.71
CA ARG A 58 -27.18 8.20 29.64
C ARG A 58 -27.18 9.61 30.22
N THR A 59 -27.41 10.63 29.40
CA THR A 59 -27.45 12.04 29.79
C THR A 59 -28.57 12.34 30.77
N GLU A 60 -29.75 11.77 30.55
CA GLU A 60 -30.92 11.90 31.43
C GLU A 60 -30.69 11.22 32.79
N LEU A 61 -30.06 10.04 32.80
CA LEU A 61 -29.73 9.34 34.04
C LEU A 61 -28.69 10.08 34.90
N ILE A 62 -27.75 10.79 34.26
CA ILE A 62 -26.79 11.67 34.95
C ILE A 62 -27.53 12.88 35.54
N GLN A 63 -28.36 13.54 34.74
CA GLN A 63 -29.11 14.73 35.18
C GLN A 63 -30.08 14.42 36.32
N THR A 64 -30.67 13.22 36.33
CA THR A 64 -31.58 12.74 37.37
C THR A 64 -30.87 12.11 38.58
N ASN A 65 -29.53 12.18 38.66
CA ASN A 65 -28.71 11.56 39.72
C ASN A 65 -28.91 10.04 39.89
N LYS A 66 -29.48 9.36 38.90
CA LYS A 66 -29.66 7.91 38.86
C LYS A 66 -28.42 7.18 38.34
N LEU A 67 -27.48 7.90 37.74
CA LEU A 67 -26.17 7.42 37.32
C LEU A 67 -25.07 8.32 37.89
N LYS A 68 -24.23 7.77 38.76
CA LYS A 68 -23.10 8.48 39.36
C LYS A 68 -21.78 7.91 38.89
N HIS A 69 -20.81 8.78 38.65
CA HIS A 69 -19.47 8.43 38.20
C HIS A 69 -18.45 8.76 39.29
N TYR A 70 -17.60 7.79 39.60
CA TYR A 70 -16.51 7.97 40.55
C TYR A 70 -15.18 7.58 39.91
N PRO A 71 -14.11 8.37 40.15
CA PRO A 71 -12.79 8.07 39.62
C PRO A 71 -12.08 6.93 40.37
N SER A 72 -12.48 6.67 41.63
CA SER A 72 -11.95 5.60 42.46
C SER A 72 -12.96 5.20 43.53
N ILE A 73 -12.82 3.98 44.05
CA ILE A 73 -13.46 3.52 45.29
C ILE A 73 -13.04 4.35 46.52
N HIS A 74 -11.83 4.90 46.52
CA HIS A 74 -11.31 5.74 47.60
C HIS A 74 -11.82 7.17 47.41
N GLY A 75 -12.67 7.64 48.33
CA GLY A 75 -13.24 9.00 48.30
C GLY A 75 -14.77 8.98 48.32
N ASP A 76 -15.39 9.85 47.52
CA ASP A 76 -16.83 10.14 47.54
C ASP A 76 -17.72 8.90 47.35
N PHE A 77 -17.23 7.89 46.64
CA PHE A 77 -17.96 6.63 46.46
C PHE A 77 -18.32 6.00 47.80
N SER A 78 -17.39 5.96 48.76
CA SER A 78 -17.62 5.31 50.06
C SER A 78 -18.69 6.03 50.89
N ASN A 79 -18.88 7.34 50.70
CA ASN A 79 -19.87 8.14 51.41
C ASN A 79 -21.25 8.08 50.75
N ASP A 80 -21.28 7.99 49.41
CA ASP A 80 -22.52 8.00 48.62
C ASP A 80 -23.07 6.61 48.32
N PHE A 81 -22.31 5.55 48.66
CA PHE A 81 -22.66 4.16 48.41
C PHE A 81 -23.96 3.76 49.15
N LYS A 82 -24.95 3.29 48.40
CA LYS A 82 -26.22 2.78 48.92
C LYS A 82 -26.61 1.50 48.20
N GLN A 83 -26.97 0.47 48.96
CA GLN A 83 -27.53 -0.78 48.43
C GLN A 83 -29.07 -0.68 48.39
N PRO A 84 -29.74 -1.19 47.34
CA PRO A 84 -29.18 -1.89 46.18
C PRO A 84 -28.62 -0.92 45.11
N CYS A 85 -27.49 -1.29 44.50
CA CYS A 85 -26.90 -0.57 43.37
C CYS A 85 -26.26 -1.52 42.38
N VAL A 86 -26.15 -1.10 41.12
CA VAL A 86 -25.32 -1.79 40.11
C VAL A 86 -24.04 -1.02 39.92
N VAL A 87 -22.90 -1.72 40.02
CA VAL A 87 -21.58 -1.11 39.85
C VAL A 87 -20.88 -1.68 38.62
N PHE A 88 -20.50 -0.80 37.70
CA PHE A 88 -19.64 -1.13 36.58
C PHE A 88 -18.21 -0.75 36.92
N THR A 89 -17.30 -1.70 36.81
CA THR A 89 -15.87 -1.51 37.01
C THR A 89 -15.09 -2.20 35.90
N GLY A 90 -14.26 -1.45 35.20
CA GLY A 90 -13.36 -2.01 34.20
C GLY A 90 -12.21 -2.76 34.88
N HIS A 91 -11.89 -3.94 34.37
CA HIS A 91 -10.69 -4.67 34.75
C HIS A 91 -10.18 -5.49 33.55
N PRO A 92 -8.86 -5.66 33.40
CA PRO A 92 -8.34 -6.53 32.36
C PRO A 92 -8.25 -8.00 32.78
N SER A 93 -8.22 -8.31 34.07
CA SER A 93 -8.01 -9.71 34.53
C SER A 93 -8.57 -10.06 35.91
N LEU A 94 -9.27 -9.14 36.58
CA LEU A 94 -9.71 -9.31 37.98
C LEU A 94 -8.54 -9.49 38.98
N ARG A 95 -7.32 -9.06 38.62
CA ARG A 95 -6.13 -9.12 39.50
C ARG A 95 -5.67 -7.77 40.03
N PHE A 96 -6.22 -6.68 39.53
CA PHE A 96 -5.86 -5.33 39.94
C PHE A 96 -6.99 -4.34 39.65
N GLY A 97 -6.88 -3.17 40.28
CA GLY A 97 -7.90 -2.12 40.24
C GLY A 97 -8.99 -2.29 41.29
N ASP A 98 -9.97 -1.41 41.25
CA ASP A 98 -11.01 -1.30 42.28
C ASP A 98 -11.90 -2.54 42.37
N VAL A 99 -11.99 -3.33 41.28
CA VAL A 99 -12.74 -4.58 41.25
C VAL A 99 -12.29 -5.59 42.31
N VAL A 100 -11.00 -5.63 42.64
CA VAL A 100 -10.47 -6.56 43.65
C VAL A 100 -11.09 -6.25 45.02
N HIS A 101 -11.19 -4.96 45.36
CA HIS A 101 -11.82 -4.51 46.59
C HIS A 101 -13.33 -4.82 46.62
N PHE A 102 -14.03 -4.71 45.48
CA PHE A 102 -15.44 -5.12 45.41
C PHE A 102 -15.63 -6.62 45.59
N MET A 103 -14.74 -7.44 45.04
CA MET A 103 -14.77 -8.88 45.24
C MET A 103 -14.55 -9.24 46.73
N GLU A 104 -13.65 -8.56 47.42
CA GLU A 104 -13.45 -8.72 48.87
C GLU A 104 -14.65 -8.27 49.69
N LEU A 105 -15.25 -7.11 49.34
CA LEU A 105 -16.36 -6.51 50.07
C LEU A 105 -17.68 -7.27 49.88
N TRP A 106 -17.94 -7.75 48.66
CA TRP A 106 -19.25 -8.32 48.27
C TRP A 106 -19.25 -9.83 48.07
N GLY A 107 -18.07 -10.45 47.96
CA GLY A 107 -17.93 -11.88 47.64
C GLY A 107 -18.51 -12.84 48.68
N LYS A 108 -18.62 -12.40 49.94
CA LYS A 108 -19.13 -13.22 51.06
C LYS A 108 -20.65 -13.25 51.17
N SER A 109 -21.38 -12.47 50.36
CA SER A 109 -22.84 -12.39 50.43
C SER A 109 -23.49 -12.99 49.18
N SER A 110 -24.39 -13.95 49.37
CA SER A 110 -25.19 -14.57 48.31
C SER A 110 -26.28 -13.67 47.72
N LEU A 111 -26.51 -12.50 48.34
CA LEU A 111 -27.37 -11.44 47.81
C LEU A 111 -26.71 -10.69 46.65
N ASN A 112 -25.38 -10.75 46.55
CA ASN A 112 -24.62 -10.07 45.51
C ASN A 112 -24.42 -10.99 44.29
N THR A 113 -24.29 -10.37 43.12
CA THR A 113 -24.01 -11.07 41.86
C THR A 113 -22.91 -10.35 41.10
N VAL A 114 -21.96 -11.12 40.57
CA VAL A 114 -20.96 -10.64 39.59
C VAL A 114 -21.33 -11.17 38.21
N ILE A 115 -21.34 -10.28 37.23
CA ILE A 115 -21.66 -10.59 35.83
C ILE A 115 -20.41 -10.33 35.00
N PHE A 116 -19.92 -11.37 34.33
CA PHE A 116 -18.79 -11.29 33.42
C PHE A 116 -19.28 -11.10 31.98
N THR A 117 -18.78 -10.05 31.33
CA THR A 117 -19.16 -9.68 29.96
C THR A 117 -18.07 -9.91 28.93
N GLU A 118 -16.84 -10.23 29.34
CA GLU A 118 -15.70 -10.42 28.44
C GLU A 118 -15.64 -11.86 27.88
N PRO A 119 -15.72 -12.05 26.55
CA PRO A 119 -15.69 -13.38 25.94
C PRO A 119 -14.28 -14.01 25.87
N ASP A 120 -13.24 -13.17 25.86
CA ASP A 120 -11.87 -13.59 25.53
C ASP A 120 -11.08 -14.11 26.74
N PHE A 121 -11.63 -14.01 27.95
CA PHE A 121 -10.98 -14.47 29.18
C PHE A 121 -11.89 -15.41 29.97
N SER A 122 -11.34 -16.52 30.44
CA SER A 122 -12.04 -17.48 31.28
C SER A 122 -12.44 -16.84 32.61
N TYR A 123 -13.74 -16.63 32.80
CA TYR A 123 -14.27 -16.09 34.05
C TYR A 123 -13.99 -17.01 35.25
N LEU A 124 -13.86 -18.32 35.01
CA LEU A 124 -13.49 -19.29 36.05
C LEU A 124 -12.05 -19.06 36.54
N ASP A 125 -11.11 -18.84 35.61
CA ASP A 125 -9.73 -18.54 35.97
C ASP A 125 -9.61 -17.19 36.67
N ALA A 126 -10.42 -16.20 36.26
CA ALA A 126 -10.52 -14.92 36.95
C ALA A 126 -10.91 -15.10 38.42
N LEU A 127 -11.95 -15.93 38.65
CA LEU A 127 -12.54 -16.18 39.95
C LEU A 127 -11.70 -17.10 40.86
N ALA A 128 -10.78 -17.89 40.32
CA ALA A 128 -10.10 -18.93 41.09
C ALA A 128 -9.49 -18.48 42.44
N PRO A 129 -8.83 -17.31 42.55
CA PRO A 129 -8.30 -16.81 43.84
C PRO A 129 -9.33 -16.28 44.83
N TYR A 130 -10.57 -16.07 44.41
CA TYR A 130 -11.66 -15.58 45.27
C TYR A 130 -12.51 -16.71 45.84
N GLN A 131 -12.17 -17.97 45.55
CA GLN A 131 -12.88 -19.13 46.08
C GLN A 131 -12.44 -19.45 47.52
N PRO A 132 -13.37 -19.87 48.41
CA PRO A 132 -14.79 -20.08 48.16
C PRO A 132 -15.57 -18.76 48.12
N LEU A 133 -16.46 -18.63 47.15
CA LEU A 133 -17.21 -17.41 46.89
C LEU A 133 -18.72 -17.64 47.08
N ALA A 134 -19.37 -16.85 47.93
CA ALA A 134 -20.80 -16.98 48.23
C ALA A 134 -21.68 -16.18 47.26
N MET A 135 -21.14 -15.11 46.67
CA MET A 135 -21.85 -14.33 45.66
C MET A 135 -22.16 -15.17 44.42
N LYS A 136 -23.26 -14.85 43.74
CA LYS A 136 -23.62 -15.53 42.48
C LYS A 136 -22.71 -15.05 41.35
N CYS A 137 -22.23 -15.98 40.54
CA CYS A 137 -21.42 -15.66 39.36
C CYS A 137 -22.20 -16.00 38.09
N VAL A 138 -22.31 -15.02 37.20
CA VAL A 138 -23.01 -15.17 35.90
C VAL A 138 -22.04 -14.81 34.78
N TYR A 139 -21.98 -15.65 33.75
CA TYR A 139 -21.23 -15.38 32.53
C TYR A 139 -22.20 -15.02 31.41
N CYS A 140 -22.15 -13.77 30.98
CA CYS A 140 -23.00 -13.22 29.92
C CYS A 140 -22.12 -12.42 28.94
N PRO A 141 -21.34 -13.11 28.09
CA PRO A 141 -20.38 -12.46 27.22
C PRO A 141 -21.07 -11.56 26.20
N ILE A 142 -20.52 -10.36 26.02
CA ILE A 142 -20.95 -9.40 24.99
C ILE A 142 -19.86 -9.37 23.92
N ASP A 143 -20.05 -10.15 22.86
CA ASP A 143 -19.15 -10.18 21.71
C ASP A 143 -19.73 -9.31 20.58
N THR A 144 -19.00 -8.26 20.20
CA THR A 144 -19.38 -7.34 19.11
C THR A 144 -18.66 -7.66 17.79
N ARG A 145 -17.81 -8.69 17.78
CA ARG A 145 -17.08 -9.12 16.59
C ARG A 145 -18.03 -9.68 15.55
N LEU A 146 -17.58 -9.68 14.30
CA LEU A 146 -18.31 -10.30 13.21
C LEU A 146 -18.37 -11.81 13.41
N ASN A 147 -19.57 -12.37 13.28
CA ASN A 147 -19.75 -13.81 13.21
C ASN A 147 -19.58 -14.33 11.76
N PHE A 148 -19.44 -15.64 11.60
CA PHE A 148 -19.25 -16.28 10.29
C PHE A 148 -20.37 -16.00 9.29
N ILE A 149 -21.61 -15.83 9.74
CA ILE A 149 -22.76 -15.50 8.88
C ILE A 149 -22.60 -14.08 8.32
N GLN A 150 -22.23 -13.13 9.17
CA GLN A 150 -21.99 -11.74 8.78
C GLN A 150 -20.79 -11.64 7.82
N VAL A 151 -19.69 -12.34 8.12
CA VAL A 151 -18.52 -12.42 7.24
C VAL A 151 -18.90 -13.02 5.88
N SER A 152 -19.63 -14.12 5.85
CA SER A 152 -20.07 -14.75 4.60
C SER A 152 -20.94 -13.82 3.76
N LYS A 153 -21.85 -13.06 4.40
CA LYS A 153 -22.66 -12.04 3.71
C LYS A 153 -21.78 -10.92 3.16
N LEU A 154 -20.82 -10.43 3.95
CA LEU A 154 -19.90 -9.38 3.55
C LEU A 154 -19.03 -9.80 2.36
N LEU A 155 -18.51 -11.03 2.35
CA LEU A 155 -17.70 -11.55 1.24
C LEU A 155 -18.50 -11.66 -0.05
N LYS A 156 -19.78 -12.05 0.03
CA LYS A 156 -20.70 -12.08 -1.12
C LYS A 156 -21.00 -10.69 -1.67
N GLU A 157 -21.08 -9.67 -0.81
CA GLU A 157 -21.34 -8.29 -1.20
C GLU A 157 -20.10 -7.60 -1.79
N VAL A 158 -18.93 -7.77 -1.15
CA VAL A 158 -17.69 -7.12 -1.56
C VAL A 158 -17.05 -7.79 -2.78
N GLN A 159 -17.25 -9.10 -2.93
CA GLN A 159 -16.64 -9.93 -3.98
C GLN A 159 -15.13 -9.66 -4.17
N PRO A 160 -14.32 -9.82 -3.10
CA PRO A 160 -12.89 -9.55 -3.17
C PRO A 160 -12.18 -10.54 -4.11
N LEU A 161 -11.14 -10.06 -4.80
CA LEU A 161 -10.32 -10.91 -5.67
C LEU A 161 -9.53 -11.96 -4.88
N HIS A 162 -9.04 -11.58 -3.70
CA HIS A 162 -8.26 -12.41 -2.81
C HIS A 162 -8.68 -12.18 -1.36
N VAL A 163 -8.92 -13.26 -0.61
CA VAL A 163 -9.20 -13.22 0.83
C VAL A 163 -8.02 -13.83 1.56
N VAL A 164 -7.59 -13.18 2.64
CA VAL A 164 -6.53 -13.67 3.52
C VAL A 164 -7.09 -13.77 4.92
N CYS A 165 -6.97 -14.93 5.57
CA CYS A 165 -7.49 -15.13 6.92
C CYS A 165 -6.58 -16.04 7.77
N PRO A 166 -6.66 -15.95 9.10
CA PRO A 166 -6.05 -16.95 9.97
C PRO A 166 -6.48 -18.37 9.61
N GLU A 167 -5.53 -19.31 9.62
CA GLU A 167 -5.80 -20.71 9.26
C GLU A 167 -6.95 -21.33 10.07
N GLN A 168 -7.12 -20.91 11.33
CA GLN A 168 -8.17 -21.37 12.24
C GLN A 168 -9.59 -21.15 11.70
N TYR A 169 -9.78 -20.24 10.74
CA TYR A 169 -11.07 -19.97 10.14
C TYR A 169 -11.29 -20.68 8.80
N THR A 170 -10.30 -21.46 8.31
CA THR A 170 -10.42 -22.22 7.06
C THR A 170 -10.96 -23.64 7.25
N GLN A 171 -11.10 -24.08 8.51
CA GLN A 171 -11.59 -25.40 8.85
C GLN A 171 -12.58 -25.30 10.02
N PRO A 172 -13.54 -26.23 10.16
CA PRO A 172 -14.39 -26.28 11.34
C PRO A 172 -13.54 -26.46 12.60
N PRO A 173 -14.00 -25.97 13.77
CA PRO A 173 -13.34 -26.22 15.04
C PRO A 173 -13.13 -27.72 15.29
N PRO A 174 -11.96 -28.17 15.80
CA PRO A 174 -11.68 -29.59 16.01
C PRO A 174 -12.69 -30.29 16.94
N THR A 175 -13.24 -29.56 17.91
CA THR A 175 -14.27 -30.03 18.84
C THR A 175 -15.66 -30.13 18.21
N GLN A 176 -15.87 -29.51 17.05
CA GLN A 176 -17.16 -29.42 16.35
C GLN A 176 -16.95 -29.56 14.83
N SER A 177 -16.38 -30.68 14.39
CA SER A 177 -16.06 -30.93 12.97
C SER A 177 -17.25 -30.85 12.01
N HIS A 178 -18.47 -31.08 12.51
CA HIS A 178 -19.72 -31.00 11.75
C HIS A 178 -20.19 -29.57 11.49
N ARG A 179 -19.64 -28.56 12.18
CA ARG A 179 -20.05 -27.15 12.10
C ARG A 179 -19.33 -26.43 10.98
N THR A 180 -19.68 -26.77 9.75
CA THR A 180 -19.14 -26.11 8.55
C THR A 180 -19.57 -24.64 8.42
N ASP A 181 -20.60 -24.22 9.16
CA ASP A 181 -21.01 -22.83 9.31
C ASP A 181 -20.02 -21.97 10.11
N LEU A 182 -19.06 -22.60 10.81
CA LEU A 182 -17.99 -21.95 11.57
C LEU A 182 -16.65 -21.93 10.82
N MET A 183 -16.71 -21.84 9.48
CA MET A 183 -15.54 -21.58 8.66
C MET A 183 -15.85 -20.51 7.60
N ILE A 184 -14.80 -19.90 7.05
CA ILE A 184 -14.89 -18.96 5.95
C ILE A 184 -14.97 -19.77 4.64
N ASP A 185 -16.14 -19.75 4.01
CA ASP A 185 -16.36 -20.29 2.67
C ASP A 185 -16.45 -19.14 1.65
N CYS A 186 -15.45 -19.04 0.77
CA CYS A 186 -15.39 -18.04 -0.28
C CYS A 186 -14.78 -18.57 -1.57
N GLN A 187 -15.13 -17.93 -2.68
CA GLN A 187 -14.61 -18.26 -4.01
C GLN A 187 -13.99 -17.00 -4.63
N PRO A 188 -12.69 -17.01 -4.98
CA PRO A 188 -11.73 -18.11 -4.80
C PRO A 188 -11.44 -18.43 -3.31
N PRO A 189 -10.94 -19.64 -2.98
CA PRO A 189 -10.63 -20.02 -1.61
C PRO A 189 -9.71 -19.03 -0.92
N ALA A 190 -9.96 -18.78 0.37
CA ALA A 190 -9.14 -17.90 1.17
C ALA A 190 -7.71 -18.45 1.32
N MET A 191 -6.73 -17.56 1.27
CA MET A 191 -5.35 -17.87 1.63
C MET A 191 -5.22 -17.82 3.15
N SER A 192 -4.89 -18.96 3.75
CA SER A 192 -4.60 -19.04 5.18
C SER A 192 -3.22 -18.48 5.51
N TYR A 193 -3.06 -18.00 6.74
CA TYR A 193 -1.73 -17.72 7.30
C TYR A 193 -1.64 -18.15 8.77
N ARG A 194 -0.40 -18.44 9.17
CA ARG A 194 0.02 -18.65 10.56
C ARG A 194 0.84 -17.46 11.06
N ARG A 195 1.02 -17.40 12.39
CA ARG A 195 1.85 -16.39 13.02
C ARG A 195 3.27 -16.44 12.44
N ALA A 196 3.77 -15.27 12.02
CA ALA A 196 5.09 -15.08 11.41
C ALA A 196 5.31 -15.80 10.06
N GLU A 197 4.24 -16.24 9.41
CA GLU A 197 4.33 -16.76 8.04
C GLU A 197 4.41 -15.61 7.03
N VAL A 198 5.25 -15.79 6.01
CA VAL A 198 5.36 -14.84 4.88
C VAL A 198 4.47 -15.34 3.75
N LEU A 199 3.37 -14.63 3.51
CA LEU A 199 2.41 -14.97 2.47
C LEU A 199 2.71 -14.22 1.17
N SER A 200 3.00 -14.97 0.10
CA SER A 200 3.18 -14.42 -1.25
C SER A 200 1.82 -14.18 -1.91
N LEU A 201 1.39 -12.92 -1.91
CA LEU A 201 0.11 -12.55 -2.51
C LEU A 201 0.22 -12.48 -4.04
N PRO A 202 -0.75 -13.04 -4.79
CA PRO A 202 -0.69 -13.18 -6.25
C PRO A 202 -1.01 -11.87 -7.00
N PHE A 203 -0.33 -10.77 -6.66
CA PHE A 203 -0.49 -9.51 -7.36
C PHE A 203 0.27 -9.54 -8.69
N LYS A 204 -0.46 -9.61 -9.81
CA LYS A 204 0.11 -9.45 -11.15
C LYS A 204 -0.05 -8.00 -11.62
N ARG A 205 0.99 -7.18 -11.44
CA ARG A 205 1.04 -5.83 -12.02
C ARG A 205 1.74 -5.89 -13.37
N ARG A 206 0.98 -5.66 -14.46
CA ARG A 206 1.55 -5.52 -15.81
C ARG A 206 2.03 -4.11 -16.10
N TYR A 207 1.37 -3.13 -15.50
CA TYR A 207 1.64 -1.72 -15.68
C TYR A 207 1.75 -1.09 -14.30
N GLU A 208 2.70 -0.18 -14.17
CA GLU A 208 2.79 0.70 -13.02
C GLU A 208 2.41 2.11 -13.45
N LYS A 209 1.70 2.82 -12.56
CA LYS A 209 1.39 4.22 -12.80
C LYS A 209 2.64 5.03 -12.51
N ILE A 210 3.12 5.74 -13.52
CA ILE A 210 4.26 6.65 -13.42
C ILE A 210 3.77 8.06 -13.68
N GLU A 211 4.16 9.00 -12.82
CA GLU A 211 3.86 10.42 -12.98
C GLU A 211 5.05 11.13 -13.61
N ILE A 212 4.83 11.83 -14.71
CA ILE A 212 5.85 12.65 -15.37
C ILE A 212 5.82 14.03 -14.71
N MET A 213 6.96 14.51 -14.20
CA MET A 213 7.02 15.86 -13.64
C MET A 213 6.71 16.91 -14.72
N PRO A 214 6.01 18.01 -14.38
CA PRO A 214 5.64 19.05 -15.34
C PRO A 214 6.85 19.58 -16.14
N GLU A 215 7.99 19.77 -15.46
CA GLU A 215 9.21 20.28 -16.08
C GLU A 215 9.77 19.33 -17.16
N LEU A 216 9.58 18.02 -16.96
CA LEU A 216 9.95 17.01 -17.96
C LEU A 216 8.92 16.97 -19.08
N ALA A 217 7.63 17.03 -18.75
CA ALA A 217 6.55 17.02 -19.73
C ALA A 217 6.64 18.20 -20.71
N ASP A 218 6.95 19.40 -20.22
CA ASP A 218 7.12 20.61 -21.04
C ASP A 218 8.32 20.51 -22.01
N SER A 219 9.30 19.66 -21.70
CA SER A 219 10.46 19.44 -22.57
C SER A 219 10.21 18.44 -23.70
N LEU A 220 9.12 17.67 -23.63
CA LEU A 220 8.78 16.68 -24.65
C LEU A 220 8.23 17.39 -25.88
N VAL A 221 8.71 16.99 -27.05
CA VAL A 221 8.21 17.47 -28.35
C VAL A 221 7.60 16.29 -29.09
N PRO A 222 6.28 16.05 -28.97
CA PRO A 222 5.62 14.96 -29.65
C PRO A 222 5.59 15.19 -31.16
N LEU A 223 6.00 14.17 -31.92
CA LEU A 223 5.91 14.13 -33.38
C LEU A 223 4.76 13.21 -33.79
N GLU A 224 3.82 13.73 -34.58
CA GLU A 224 2.72 12.94 -35.12
C GLU A 224 3.21 12.00 -36.23
N ILE A 225 3.09 10.69 -36.00
CA ILE A 225 3.49 9.65 -36.97
C ILE A 225 2.27 9.18 -37.77
N LYS A 226 1.10 9.18 -37.15
CA LYS A 226 -0.20 8.84 -37.76
C LYS A 226 -1.26 9.76 -37.17
N PRO A 227 -2.38 10.01 -37.89
CA PRO A 227 -3.49 10.80 -37.36
C PRO A 227 -3.90 10.33 -35.95
N GLY A 228 -3.71 11.19 -34.95
CA GLY A 228 -4.04 10.91 -33.55
C GLY A 228 -3.02 10.07 -32.76
N ILE A 229 -1.86 9.76 -33.32
CA ILE A 229 -0.75 9.06 -32.64
C ILE A 229 0.53 9.89 -32.76
N SER A 230 0.92 10.50 -31.63
CA SER A 230 2.18 11.22 -31.49
C SER A 230 3.21 10.42 -30.69
N LEU A 231 4.48 10.58 -31.02
CA LEU A 231 5.62 9.94 -30.37
C LEU A 231 6.58 11.02 -29.85
N ALA A 232 6.99 10.91 -28.60
CA ALA A 232 8.09 11.69 -28.03
C ALA A 232 9.08 10.75 -27.34
N THR A 233 10.37 11.05 -27.44
CA THR A 233 11.43 10.39 -26.67
C THR A 233 11.45 10.96 -25.26
N VAL A 234 11.46 10.08 -24.26
CA VAL A 234 11.53 10.49 -22.85
C VAL A 234 12.86 10.05 -22.29
N SER A 235 13.71 11.02 -21.96
CA SER A 235 14.97 10.80 -21.23
C SER A 235 14.81 11.36 -19.82
N ALA A 236 14.83 10.51 -18.79
CA ALA A 236 14.47 10.90 -17.43
C ALA A 236 15.08 9.98 -16.37
N VAL A 237 15.11 10.45 -15.13
CA VAL A 237 15.47 9.65 -13.95
C VAL A 237 14.19 9.18 -13.26
N LEU A 238 14.07 7.86 -13.05
CA LEU A 238 12.94 7.27 -12.33
C LEU A 238 13.19 7.31 -10.81
N HIS A 239 12.44 8.15 -10.11
CA HIS A 239 12.44 8.18 -8.65
C HIS A 239 11.28 7.34 -8.10
N THR A 240 11.60 6.31 -7.32
CA THR A 240 10.61 5.42 -6.70
C THR A 240 10.64 5.58 -5.19
N LYS A 241 9.52 6.00 -4.60
CA LYS A 241 9.35 6.11 -3.14
C LYS A 241 7.92 5.80 -2.75
N ASP A 242 7.72 4.98 -1.73
CA ASP A 242 6.40 4.64 -1.20
C ASP A 242 5.40 4.12 -2.26
N ASN A 243 5.87 3.28 -3.20
CA ASN A 243 5.11 2.80 -4.37
C ASN A 243 4.56 3.92 -5.28
N LYS A 244 5.17 5.11 -5.21
CA LYS A 244 4.94 6.20 -6.16
C LYS A 244 6.17 6.35 -7.04
N HIS A 245 5.93 6.32 -8.34
CA HIS A 245 6.94 6.36 -9.37
C HIS A 245 6.85 7.71 -10.09
N VAL A 246 7.92 8.50 -10.05
CA VAL A 246 7.95 9.83 -10.65
C VAL A 246 9.15 9.93 -11.60
N LEU A 247 8.91 10.39 -12.83
CA LEU A 247 9.97 10.68 -13.80
C LEU A 247 10.40 12.14 -13.67
N GLN A 248 11.67 12.34 -13.36
CA GLN A 248 12.30 13.64 -13.21
C GLN A 248 13.22 13.94 -14.40
N PRO A 249 13.40 15.23 -14.75
CA PRO A 249 14.40 15.62 -15.74
C PRO A 249 15.78 15.09 -15.35
N PRO A 250 16.60 14.68 -16.34
CA PRO A 250 17.97 14.26 -16.06
C PRO A 250 18.75 15.41 -15.41
N PRO A 251 19.65 15.11 -14.46
CA PRO A 251 20.45 16.14 -13.81
C PRO A 251 21.27 16.90 -14.85
N LYS A 252 21.22 18.24 -14.79
CA LYS A 252 22.01 19.09 -15.69
C LYS A 252 23.50 18.77 -15.48
N PRO A 253 24.29 18.57 -16.55
CA PRO A 253 25.72 18.38 -16.42
C PRO A 253 26.33 19.57 -15.68
N ALA A 254 27.17 19.30 -14.68
CA ALA A 254 27.79 20.32 -13.86
C ALA A 254 28.60 21.28 -14.75
N GLN A 255 28.23 22.57 -14.75
CA GLN A 255 29.08 23.60 -15.35
C GLN A 255 30.39 23.68 -14.55
N PRO A 256 31.56 23.83 -15.21
CA PRO A 256 32.81 24.04 -14.50
C PRO A 256 32.68 25.31 -13.63
N PRO A 257 33.00 25.25 -12.32
CA PRO A 257 32.81 26.40 -11.44
C PRO A 257 33.77 27.52 -11.82
N ALA A 258 33.22 28.62 -12.34
CA ALA A 258 33.90 29.89 -12.30
C ALA A 258 33.96 30.37 -10.84
N SER A 259 35.18 30.53 -10.33
CA SER A 259 35.58 31.15 -9.06
C SER A 259 35.59 30.27 -7.79
N LYS A 260 36.76 30.33 -7.14
CA LYS A 260 37.17 29.62 -5.93
C LYS A 260 36.33 30.05 -4.71
N LYS A 261 35.53 29.15 -4.15
CA LYS A 261 35.24 29.12 -2.70
C LYS A 261 34.93 27.69 -2.26
N ARG A 262 35.69 27.21 -1.26
CA ARG A 262 35.65 25.86 -0.68
C ARG A 262 34.22 25.40 -0.40
N LYS A 263 33.81 24.27 -0.99
CA LYS A 263 32.56 23.57 -0.65
C LYS A 263 32.90 22.13 -0.23
N ARG A 264 32.30 21.71 0.89
CA ARG A 264 32.41 20.37 1.49
C ARG A 264 31.94 19.30 0.50
N VAL A 265 32.68 18.19 0.47
CA VAL A 265 32.40 16.98 -0.31
C VAL A 265 31.18 16.26 0.28
N SER A 266 30.06 16.22 -0.44
CA SER A 266 29.05 15.19 -0.28
C SER A 266 29.22 14.23 -1.45
N ASP A 267 29.64 13.01 -1.12
CA ASP A 267 29.94 11.92 -2.02
C ASP A 267 28.66 11.32 -2.63
N ASP A 268 28.81 10.76 -3.83
CA ASP A 268 27.82 10.02 -4.64
C ASP A 268 26.63 10.79 -5.27
N ALA A 269 26.92 11.55 -6.33
CA ALA A 269 25.96 11.73 -7.42
C ALA A 269 26.51 10.95 -8.64
N PRO A 270 25.78 9.95 -9.18
CA PRO A 270 26.26 9.22 -10.34
C PRO A 270 26.42 10.18 -11.51
N GLU A 271 27.63 10.23 -12.05
CA GLU A 271 28.00 11.10 -13.17
C GLU A 271 27.28 10.59 -14.44
N CYS A 272 26.05 11.06 -14.65
CA CYS A 272 25.26 10.69 -15.82
C CYS A 272 25.90 11.30 -17.07
N LYS A 273 26.54 10.44 -17.88
CA LYS A 273 26.99 10.79 -19.23
C LYS A 273 25.83 11.44 -20.02
N PRO A 274 26.09 12.46 -20.85
CA PRO A 274 25.05 13.05 -21.68
C PRO A 274 24.42 11.95 -22.54
N LEU A 275 23.10 11.80 -22.40
CA LEU A 275 22.33 10.83 -23.18
C LEU A 275 22.46 11.21 -24.66
N LYS A 276 22.97 10.28 -25.47
CA LYS A 276 23.05 10.48 -26.92
C LYS A 276 21.61 10.52 -27.47
N PRO A 277 21.28 11.45 -28.38
CA PRO A 277 19.96 11.49 -29.01
C PRO A 277 19.69 10.15 -29.68
N LEU A 278 18.47 9.64 -29.50
CA LEU A 278 18.06 8.39 -30.12
C LEU A 278 17.75 8.68 -31.59
N LEU A 279 18.28 7.85 -32.48
CA LEU A 279 18.04 7.96 -33.91
C LEU A 279 16.88 7.04 -34.27
N SER A 280 15.89 7.56 -34.99
CA SER A 280 14.78 6.75 -35.49
C SER A 280 14.35 7.24 -36.87
N GLY A 281 14.05 6.30 -37.76
CA GLY A 281 13.69 6.57 -39.15
C GLY A 281 13.89 5.33 -40.01
N SER A 282 13.14 5.25 -41.10
CA SER A 282 13.37 4.26 -42.15
C SER A 282 14.26 4.88 -43.23
N ILE A 283 15.24 4.13 -43.73
CA ILE A 283 16.13 4.56 -44.79
C ILE A 283 15.52 4.09 -46.13
N PRO A 284 14.93 4.99 -46.95
CA PRO A 284 14.40 4.59 -48.25
C PRO A 284 15.55 4.24 -49.20
N MET A 285 15.62 2.97 -49.62
CA MET A 285 16.74 2.42 -50.40
C MET A 285 16.99 3.18 -51.71
N ASP A 286 15.95 3.49 -52.48
CA ASP A 286 16.09 4.20 -53.75
C ASP A 286 16.76 5.58 -53.60
N GLN A 287 16.38 6.33 -52.56
CA GLN A 287 16.97 7.64 -52.28
C GLN A 287 18.37 7.52 -51.68
N PHE A 288 18.61 6.46 -50.90
CA PHE A 288 19.91 6.19 -50.30
C PHE A 288 20.95 5.87 -51.38
N VAL A 289 20.62 4.99 -52.33
CA VAL A 289 21.50 4.65 -53.48
C VAL A 289 21.80 5.88 -54.33
N GLN A 290 20.77 6.66 -54.70
CA GLN A 290 20.98 7.93 -55.44
C GLN A 290 21.88 8.91 -54.70
N THR A 291 21.79 8.93 -53.36
CA THR A 291 22.62 9.79 -52.52
C THR A 291 24.06 9.30 -52.46
N LEU A 292 24.29 7.98 -52.45
CA LEU A 292 25.62 7.38 -52.54
C LEU A 292 26.28 7.71 -53.88
N GLU A 293 25.58 7.49 -55.00
CA GLU A 293 26.07 7.80 -56.34
C GLU A 293 26.44 9.29 -56.48
N LYS A 294 25.60 10.19 -55.96
CA LYS A 294 25.86 11.63 -55.95
C LYS A 294 27.09 12.04 -55.14
N HIS A 295 27.46 11.27 -54.11
CA HIS A 295 28.63 11.53 -53.28
C HIS A 295 29.90 10.80 -53.77
N GLY A 296 29.86 10.24 -54.98
CA GLY A 296 31.02 9.69 -55.68
C GLY A 296 31.27 8.21 -55.43
N PHE A 297 30.28 7.46 -54.96
CA PHE A 297 30.35 6.00 -54.89
C PHE A 297 29.83 5.39 -56.18
N SER A 298 30.71 4.78 -56.96
CA SER A 298 30.36 4.07 -58.19
C SER A 298 30.22 2.56 -57.91
N ASP A 299 29.44 1.83 -58.71
CA ASP A 299 29.26 0.37 -58.59
C ASP A 299 28.64 -0.10 -57.26
N VAL A 300 27.53 0.54 -56.87
CA VAL A 300 26.70 0.15 -55.72
C VAL A 300 25.82 -1.04 -56.12
N LYS A 301 25.97 -2.18 -55.45
CA LYS A 301 25.07 -3.35 -55.62
C LYS A 301 24.15 -3.48 -54.43
N VAL A 302 22.86 -3.65 -54.70
CA VAL A 302 21.84 -3.87 -53.67
C VAL A 302 21.32 -5.29 -53.79
N GLU A 303 21.39 -6.03 -52.69
CA GLU A 303 20.82 -7.36 -52.55
C GLU A 303 19.65 -7.32 -51.55
N ASP A 304 18.50 -7.80 -51.98
CA ASP A 304 17.33 -7.94 -51.12
C ASP A 304 17.42 -9.26 -50.34
N THR A 305 17.27 -9.17 -49.02
CA THR A 305 17.20 -10.35 -48.14
C THR A 305 15.82 -10.45 -47.51
N ALA A 306 15.50 -11.61 -46.93
CA ALA A 306 14.20 -11.85 -46.30
C ALA A 306 13.87 -10.89 -45.13
N LYS A 307 14.87 -10.17 -44.59
CA LYS A 307 14.75 -9.29 -43.42
C LYS A 307 15.12 -7.84 -43.68
N GLY A 308 15.52 -7.48 -44.90
CA GLY A 308 16.02 -6.14 -45.21
C GLY A 308 16.84 -6.11 -46.50
N HIS A 309 17.82 -5.20 -46.53
CA HIS A 309 18.63 -4.93 -47.71
C HIS A 309 20.11 -4.91 -47.36
N ILE A 310 20.93 -5.42 -48.27
CA ILE A 310 22.39 -5.39 -48.19
C ILE A 310 22.91 -4.53 -49.33
N VAL A 311 23.66 -3.48 -48.99
CA VAL A 311 24.32 -2.59 -49.96
C VAL A 311 25.82 -2.89 -49.95
N LEU A 312 26.33 -3.32 -51.09
CA LEU A 312 27.73 -3.62 -51.35
C LEU A 312 28.36 -2.49 -52.16
N LEU A 313 29.37 -1.84 -51.59
CA LEU A 313 30.20 -0.82 -52.23
C LEU A 313 31.49 -1.51 -52.72
N GLN A 314 31.52 -1.93 -53.99
CA GLN A 314 32.62 -2.77 -54.51
C GLN A 314 33.97 -2.05 -54.53
N GLU A 315 33.99 -0.75 -54.85
CA GLU A 315 35.23 0.05 -54.89
C GLU A 315 35.85 0.28 -53.50
N ALA A 316 35.06 0.15 -52.43
CA ALA A 316 35.45 0.51 -51.07
C ALA A 316 35.39 -0.67 -50.09
N GLU A 317 35.22 -1.90 -50.59
CA GLU A 317 35.05 -3.15 -49.82
C GLU A 317 34.14 -2.98 -48.59
N THR A 318 33.07 -2.20 -48.73
CA THR A 318 32.19 -1.83 -47.61
C THR A 318 30.80 -2.46 -47.77
N LEU A 319 30.31 -3.07 -46.70
CA LEU A 319 29.01 -3.70 -46.60
C LEU A 319 28.10 -2.89 -45.67
N ILE A 320 26.92 -2.51 -46.14
CA ILE A 320 25.89 -1.86 -45.33
C ILE A 320 24.65 -2.76 -45.29
N GLN A 321 24.37 -3.34 -44.13
CA GLN A 321 23.19 -4.16 -43.88
C GLN A 321 22.14 -3.31 -43.18
N ILE A 322 20.98 -3.16 -43.80
CA ILE A 322 19.84 -2.38 -43.31
C ILE A 322 18.69 -3.35 -43.09
N GLU A 323 18.35 -3.59 -41.83
CA GLU A 323 17.22 -4.40 -41.39
C GLU A 323 16.13 -3.52 -40.76
N GLU A 324 15.00 -4.13 -40.38
CA GLU A 324 13.84 -3.42 -39.82
C GLU A 324 14.16 -2.65 -38.52
N ASP A 325 15.07 -3.17 -37.69
CA ASP A 325 15.45 -2.61 -36.38
C ASP A 325 16.95 -2.30 -36.23
N SER A 326 17.77 -2.58 -37.25
CA SER A 326 19.22 -2.43 -37.16
C SER A 326 19.86 -1.95 -38.46
N THR A 327 20.96 -1.22 -38.34
CA THR A 327 21.81 -0.83 -39.48
C THR A 327 23.26 -1.09 -39.11
N HIS A 328 23.90 -2.00 -39.85
CA HIS A 328 25.29 -2.40 -39.66
C HIS A 328 26.13 -1.93 -40.85
N ILE A 329 27.19 -1.16 -40.57
CA ILE A 329 28.17 -0.73 -41.56
C ILE A 329 29.48 -1.45 -41.25
N ILE A 330 29.93 -2.32 -42.15
CA ILE A 330 31.20 -3.04 -42.06
C ILE A 330 32.11 -2.47 -43.15
N CYS A 331 33.15 -1.78 -42.72
CA CYS A 331 34.17 -1.16 -43.56
C CYS A 331 35.55 -1.48 -42.99
N ASP A 332 36.56 -1.49 -43.85
CA ASP A 332 37.97 -1.57 -43.44
C ASP A 332 38.43 -0.32 -42.67
N ASN A 333 39.68 -0.29 -42.21
CA ASN A 333 40.27 0.73 -41.33
C ASN A 333 40.40 2.16 -41.93
N ASP A 334 39.50 2.57 -42.82
CA ASP A 334 39.37 3.95 -43.31
C ASP A 334 38.36 4.75 -42.47
N GLU A 335 38.89 5.50 -41.51
CA GLU A 335 38.11 6.39 -40.65
C GLU A 335 37.40 7.51 -41.44
N THR A 336 37.95 7.96 -42.56
CA THR A 336 37.36 9.05 -43.34
C THR A 336 36.13 8.59 -44.11
N LEU A 337 36.19 7.38 -44.67
CA LEU A 337 35.06 6.71 -45.31
C LEU A 337 33.95 6.42 -44.29
N ARG A 338 34.32 5.87 -43.12
CA ARG A 338 33.37 5.57 -42.04
C ARG A 338 32.57 6.79 -41.59
N VAL A 339 33.25 7.93 -41.41
CA VAL A 339 32.60 9.19 -41.01
C VAL A 339 31.66 9.71 -42.11
N LYS A 340 32.09 9.65 -43.37
CA LYS A 340 31.24 10.05 -44.52
C LYS A 340 29.98 9.18 -44.63
N LEU A 341 30.12 7.85 -44.54
CA LEU A 341 28.99 6.92 -44.60
C LEU A 341 28.03 7.11 -43.43
N ARG A 342 28.57 7.27 -42.21
CA ARG A 342 27.77 7.64 -41.03
C ARG A 342 26.96 8.90 -41.29
N ASP A 343 27.59 9.97 -41.76
CA ASP A 343 26.92 11.25 -41.98
C ASP A 343 25.89 11.19 -43.10
N LEU A 344 26.07 10.32 -44.11
CA LEU A 344 25.08 10.05 -45.14
C LEU A 344 23.88 9.28 -44.60
N VAL A 345 24.10 8.24 -43.81
CA VAL A 345 23.03 7.48 -43.14
C VAL A 345 22.24 8.36 -42.18
N LEU A 346 22.92 9.21 -41.41
CA LEU A 346 22.29 10.14 -40.47
C LEU A 346 21.39 11.18 -41.14
N LYS A 347 21.50 11.45 -42.45
CA LYS A 347 20.58 12.35 -43.16
C LYS A 347 19.17 11.76 -43.30
N PHE A 348 19.05 10.43 -43.30
CA PHE A 348 17.78 9.73 -43.43
C PHE A 348 17.13 9.41 -42.07
N LEU A 349 17.89 9.56 -40.98
CA LEU A 349 17.42 9.29 -39.63
C LEU A 349 17.05 10.59 -38.92
N GLN A 350 15.90 10.61 -38.26
CA GLN A 350 15.50 11.73 -37.43
C GLN A 350 16.20 11.60 -36.07
N LYS A 351 16.80 12.70 -35.62
CA LYS A 351 17.37 12.83 -34.27
C LYS A 351 16.24 13.22 -33.32
N PHE A 352 16.01 12.40 -32.30
CA PHE A 352 15.05 12.65 -31.24
C PHE A 352 15.71 12.93 -29.90
#